data_AF-A0A8J4XRP7-F1
#
_entry.id   AF-A0A8J4XRP7-F1
#
_cell.length_a   1.000
_cell.length_b   1.000
_cell.length_c   1.000
_cell.angle_alpha   90.00
_cell.angle_beta   90.00
_cell.angle_gamma   90.00
#
_symmetry.space_group_name_H-M   'P 1'
#
loop_
_entity.id
_entity.type
_entity.pdbx_description
1 polymer ?
#
loop_
_entity_poly.entity_id
_entity_poly.type
_entity_poly.pdbx_seq_one_letter_code
_entity_poly.pdbx_strand_id
1 'polypeptide(L)'
;MAVLICLIFSVLSTISQYADFANETLFWMEICLVVFFGVEYVVRMWAAGCRSKYMGFFGRIRFIRKPICIIDLIVVVASIIVLCVGSNGQVFATSAIRGIRFLQILRMLHVDRQGGTWRLLGSVVFIHRQELITTLYIGFLGLIFSSYFVYLAEKKDDEDEEEDGDFSSYADALWWGVVCSHCLALLYSR
;
A
#
# COMPACT_ATOMS: atom_id res chain seq x y z
N MET A 1 16.71 -8.39 -4.08
CA MET A 1 17.72 -7.56 -4.78
C MET A 1 17.16 -6.85 -6.01
N ALA A 2 16.68 -7.55 -7.05
CA ALA A 2 16.13 -6.89 -8.25
C ALA A 2 15.02 -5.86 -7.96
N VAL A 3 14.09 -6.17 -7.04
CA VAL A 3 13.02 -5.25 -6.65
C VAL A 3 13.54 -4.00 -5.93
N LEU A 4 14.58 -4.15 -5.09
CA LEU A 4 15.19 -3.02 -4.38
C LEU A 4 15.88 -2.06 -5.36
N ILE A 5 16.57 -2.61 -6.38
CA ILE A 5 17.20 -1.80 -7.43
C ILE A 5 16.14 -1.01 -8.19
N CYS A 6 15.01 -1.63 -8.55
CA CYS A 6 13.90 -0.91 -9.19
C CYS A 6 13.26 0.16 -8.29
N LEU A 7 13.20 -0.04 -6.97
CA LEU A 7 12.75 0.99 -6.02
C LEU A 7 13.72 2.19 -5.99
N ILE A 8 15.03 1.94 -6.02
CA ILE A 8 16.02 3.01 -6.08
C ILE A 8 15.87 3.80 -7.39
N PHE A 9 15.73 3.12 -8.53
CA PHE A 9 15.47 3.77 -9.82
C PHE A 9 14.12 4.53 -9.86
N SER A 10 13.10 4.04 -9.16
CA SER A 10 11.82 4.76 -8.96
C SER A 10 12.01 6.09 -8.22
N VAL A 11 12.79 6.07 -7.14
CA VAL A 11 13.07 7.30 -6.39
C VAL A 11 13.88 8.27 -7.25
N LEU A 12 14.88 7.77 -7.99
CA LEU A 12 15.67 8.58 -8.93
C LEU A 12 14.82 9.18 -10.06
N SER A 13 13.77 8.49 -10.54
CA SER A 13 12.89 9.03 -11.59
C SER A 13 11.99 10.17 -11.09
N THR A 14 11.89 10.36 -9.77
CA THR A 14 11.20 11.52 -9.18
C THR A 14 12.07 12.79 -9.27
N ILE A 15 13.38 12.66 -9.46
CA ILE A 15 14.29 13.81 -9.62
C ILE A 15 14.27 14.25 -11.09
N SER A 16 13.87 15.48 -11.35
CA SER A 16 13.69 16.02 -12.72
C SER A 16 14.93 15.91 -13.60
N GLN A 17 16.13 16.03 -13.03
CA GLN A 17 17.40 15.92 -13.76
C GLN A 17 17.69 14.51 -14.32
N TYR A 18 17.11 13.45 -13.74
CA TYR A 18 17.34 12.07 -14.14
C TYR A 18 16.07 11.37 -14.64
N ALA A 19 14.96 12.09 -14.74
CA ALA A 19 13.64 11.51 -14.97
C ALA A 19 13.56 10.74 -16.30
N ASP A 20 14.06 11.30 -17.40
CA ASP A 20 13.93 10.69 -18.73
C ASP A 20 14.73 9.38 -18.84
N PHE A 21 16.00 9.40 -18.43
CA PHE A 21 16.85 8.22 -18.44
C PHE A 21 16.36 7.14 -17.46
N ALA A 22 15.92 7.54 -16.26
CA ALA A 22 15.41 6.61 -15.26
C ALA A 22 14.09 5.97 -15.70
N ASN A 23 13.20 6.70 -16.39
CA ASN A 23 11.94 6.17 -16.89
C ASN A 23 12.15 5.14 -18.01
N GLU A 24 13.05 5.41 -18.96
CA GLU A 24 13.38 4.46 -20.03
C GLU A 24 14.01 3.17 -19.46
N THR A 25 14.95 3.32 -18.53
CA THR A 25 15.59 2.19 -17.85
C THR A 25 14.58 1.40 -17.00
N LEU A 26 13.68 2.08 -16.29
CA LEU A 26 12.60 1.45 -15.52
C LEU A 26 11.68 0.64 -16.42
N PHE A 27 11.31 1.15 -17.59
CA PHE A 27 10.41 0.46 -18.52
C PHE A 27 11.01 -0.86 -19.02
N TRP A 28 12.28 -0.86 -19.44
CA TRP A 28 12.98 -2.08 -19.84
C TRP A 28 13.11 -3.09 -18.69
N MET A 29 13.51 -2.62 -17.51
CA MET A 29 13.60 -3.46 -16.32
C MET A 29 12.23 -4.05 -15.91
N GLU A 30 11.16 -3.28 -16.05
CA GLU A 30 9.78 -3.70 -15.79
C GLU A 30 9.39 -4.87 -16.70
N ILE A 31 9.65 -4.75 -18.01
CA ILE A 31 9.37 -5.82 -18.97
C ILE A 31 10.14 -7.08 -18.60
N CYS A 32 11.45 -6.98 -18.33
CA CYS A 32 12.26 -8.14 -17.94
C CYS A 32 11.72 -8.82 -16.67
N LEU A 33 11.30 -8.04 -15.68
CA LEU A 33 10.75 -8.57 -14.44
C LEU A 33 9.37 -9.21 -14.63
N VAL A 34 8.47 -8.60 -15.38
CA VAL A 34 7.14 -9.17 -15.68
C VAL A 34 7.28 -10.50 -16.40
N VAL A 35 8.20 -10.61 -17.36
CA VAL A 35 8.50 -11.87 -18.04
C VAL A 35 9.05 -12.91 -17.06
N PHE A 36 10.02 -12.53 -16.22
CA PHE A 36 10.59 -13.43 -15.22
C PHE A 36 9.53 -13.95 -14.23
N PHE A 37 8.67 -13.07 -13.70
CA PHE A 37 7.58 -13.44 -12.80
C PHE A 37 6.49 -14.26 -13.49
N GLY A 38 6.17 -13.94 -14.73
CA GLY A 38 5.24 -14.73 -15.55
C GLY A 38 5.74 -16.16 -15.75
N VAL A 39 7.02 -16.32 -16.08
CA VAL A 39 7.66 -17.66 -16.18
C VAL A 39 7.66 -18.35 -14.83
N GLU A 40 8.02 -17.66 -13.74
CA GLU A 40 8.00 -18.23 -12.39
C GLU A 40 6.61 -18.75 -12.01
N TYR A 41 5.54 -17.98 -12.32
CA TYR A 41 4.16 -18.36 -12.10
C TYR A 41 3.77 -19.61 -12.91
N VAL A 42 4.13 -19.65 -14.19
CA VAL A 42 3.85 -20.81 -15.07
C VAL A 42 4.58 -22.05 -14.57
N VAL A 43 5.86 -21.95 -14.22
CA VAL A 43 6.65 -23.05 -13.66
C VAL A 43 6.04 -23.54 -12.35
N ARG A 44 5.62 -22.63 -11.47
CA ARG A 44 4.95 -22.97 -10.19
C ARG A 44 3.63 -23.69 -10.41
N MET A 45 2.83 -23.24 -11.37
CA MET A 45 1.58 -23.88 -11.76
C MET A 45 1.81 -25.27 -12.35
N TRP A 46 2.90 -25.44 -13.13
CA TRP A 46 3.29 -26.73 -13.71
C TRP A 46 3.78 -27.70 -12.62
N ALA A 47 4.64 -27.25 -11.71
CA ALA A 47 5.15 -28.01 -10.58
C ALA A 47 4.05 -28.43 -9.59
N ALA A 48 2.99 -27.63 -9.43
CA ALA A 48 1.82 -27.99 -8.62
C ALA A 48 1.11 -29.26 -9.13
N GLY A 49 1.27 -29.60 -10.42
CA GLY A 49 0.75 -30.81 -11.03
C GLY A 49 1.42 -32.11 -10.60
N CYS A 50 2.61 -32.06 -9.97
CA CYS A 50 3.33 -33.26 -9.52
C CYS A 50 2.76 -33.91 -8.25
N ARG A 51 1.87 -33.25 -7.52
CA ARG A 51 1.19 -33.82 -6.34
C ARG A 51 -0.11 -34.51 -6.75
N SER A 52 -0.22 -35.80 -6.46
CA SER A 52 -1.41 -36.64 -6.74
C SER A 52 -2.74 -36.02 -6.26
N LYS A 53 -2.72 -35.20 -5.20
CA LYS A 53 -3.87 -34.45 -4.67
C LYS A 53 -4.43 -33.35 -5.60
N TYR A 54 -3.71 -32.96 -6.66
CA TYR A 54 -4.09 -31.90 -7.60
C TYR A 54 -4.16 -32.37 -9.07
N MET A 55 -4.27 -33.67 -9.33
CA MET A 55 -4.50 -34.18 -10.68
C MET A 55 -5.86 -33.70 -11.23
N GLY A 56 -5.87 -33.15 -12.45
CA GLY A 56 -7.07 -32.68 -13.15
C GLY A 56 -7.32 -31.16 -13.09
N PHE A 57 -8.28 -30.70 -13.90
CA PHE A 57 -8.65 -29.28 -14.05
C PHE A 57 -9.16 -28.65 -12.74
N PHE A 58 -9.96 -29.39 -11.97
CA PHE A 58 -10.46 -28.97 -10.65
C PHE A 58 -9.37 -28.91 -9.57
N GLY A 59 -8.34 -29.75 -9.67
CA GLY A 59 -7.17 -29.71 -8.78
C GLY A 59 -6.36 -28.43 -8.97
N ARG A 60 -6.16 -28.02 -10.23
CA ARG A 60 -5.49 -26.75 -10.58
C ARG A 60 -6.28 -25.51 -10.13
N ILE A 61 -7.61 -25.51 -10.28
CA ILE A 61 -8.46 -24.40 -9.80
C ILE A 61 -8.39 -24.25 -8.27
N ARG A 62 -8.34 -25.36 -7.52
CA ARG A 62 -8.19 -25.32 -6.06
C ARG A 62 -6.83 -24.76 -5.62
N PHE A 63 -5.78 -24.97 -6.43
CA PHE A 63 -4.46 -24.40 -6.18
C PHE A 63 -4.42 -22.89 -6.46
N ILE A 64 -5.07 -22.44 -7.54
CA ILE A 64 -5.19 -21.00 -7.89
C ILE A 64 -5.95 -20.23 -6.80
N ARG A 65 -6.92 -20.84 -6.11
CA ARG A 65 -7.68 -20.18 -5.03
C ARG A 65 -6.86 -19.86 -3.78
N LYS A 66 -5.57 -20.24 -3.70
CA LYS A 66 -4.71 -19.73 -2.63
C LYS A 66 -4.53 -18.22 -2.83
N PRO A 67 -4.77 -17.39 -1.79
CA PRO A 67 -4.74 -15.93 -1.92
C PRO A 67 -3.40 -15.42 -2.47
N ILE A 68 -2.32 -16.12 -2.14
CA ILE A 68 -0.97 -15.83 -2.64
C ILE A 68 -0.84 -15.96 -4.17
N CYS A 69 -1.50 -16.95 -4.78
CA CYS A 69 -1.48 -17.15 -6.23
C CYS A 69 -2.41 -16.17 -6.94
N ILE A 70 -3.53 -15.78 -6.31
CA ILE A 70 -4.46 -14.79 -6.87
C ILE A 70 -3.78 -13.43 -6.98
N ILE A 71 -3.09 -12.99 -5.92
CA ILE A 71 -2.34 -11.73 -5.94
C ILE A 71 -1.28 -11.75 -7.04
N ASP A 72 -0.51 -12.84 -7.14
CA ASP A 72 0.55 -12.99 -8.14
C ASP A 72 -0.02 -12.90 -9.58
N LEU A 73 -1.14 -13.56 -9.85
CA LEU A 73 -1.85 -13.48 -11.12
C LEU A 73 -2.37 -12.06 -11.43
N ILE A 74 -3.02 -11.41 -10.46
CA ILE A 74 -3.54 -10.05 -10.63
C ILE A 74 -2.40 -9.08 -10.95
N VAL A 75 -1.28 -9.17 -10.25
CA VAL A 75 -0.12 -8.31 -10.49
C VAL A 75 0.46 -8.53 -11.88
N VAL A 76 0.63 -9.79 -12.32
CA VAL A 76 1.14 -10.09 -13.68
C VAL A 76 0.20 -9.55 -14.74
N VAL A 77 -1.12 -9.79 -14.63
CA VAL A 77 -2.11 -9.31 -15.59
C VAL A 77 -2.18 -7.78 -15.64
N ALA A 78 -2.25 -7.12 -14.48
CA ALA A 78 -2.25 -5.67 -14.40
C ALA A 78 -0.98 -5.06 -15.02
N SER A 79 0.18 -5.68 -14.78
CA SER A 79 1.45 -5.23 -15.36
C SER A 79 1.46 -5.35 -16.89
N ILE A 80 0.94 -6.44 -17.44
CA ILE A 80 0.80 -6.63 -18.89
C ILE A 80 -0.14 -5.57 -19.48
N ILE A 81 -1.28 -5.28 -18.84
CA ILE A 81 -2.23 -4.26 -19.32
C ILE A 81 -1.56 -2.89 -19.37
N VAL A 82 -0.85 -2.49 -18.31
CA VAL A 82 -0.15 -1.20 -18.26
C VAL A 82 0.94 -1.11 -19.35
N LEU A 83 1.69 -2.18 -19.59
CA LEU A 83 2.70 -2.23 -20.65
C LEU A 83 2.07 -2.15 -22.06
N CYS A 84 0.98 -2.87 -22.31
CA CYS A 84 0.26 -2.84 -23.58
C CYS A 84 -0.34 -1.46 -23.88
N VAL A 85 -0.90 -0.78 -22.87
CA VAL A 85 -1.45 0.58 -22.99
C VAL A 85 -0.32 1.60 -23.19
N GLY A 86 0.83 1.42 -22.53
CA GLY A 86 1.99 2.30 -22.69
C GLY A 86 2.63 2.24 -24.09
N SER A 87 2.52 1.10 -24.78
CA SER A 87 3.15 0.88 -26.10
C SER A 87 2.43 1.56 -27.29
N ASN A 88 1.12 1.84 -27.17
CA ASN A 88 0.28 2.20 -28.33
C ASN A 88 0.09 3.71 -28.60
N GLY A 89 0.70 4.67 -27.86
CA GLY A 89 0.45 6.08 -28.17
C GLY A 89 1.32 7.15 -27.49
N GLN A 90 1.90 8.02 -28.31
CA GLN A 90 2.73 9.18 -27.96
C GLN A 90 2.03 10.23 -27.07
N VAL A 91 0.68 10.31 -27.10
CA VAL A 91 -0.13 11.20 -26.24
C VAL A 91 -0.43 10.62 -24.85
N PHE A 92 -0.03 9.37 -24.58
CA PHE A 92 -0.21 8.71 -23.28
C PHE A 92 1.09 8.62 -22.46
N ALA A 93 2.20 9.22 -22.89
CA ALA A 93 3.46 9.20 -22.13
C ALA A 93 3.26 9.67 -20.67
N THR A 94 2.46 10.71 -20.45
CA THR A 94 2.10 11.21 -19.11
C THR A 94 1.23 10.24 -18.29
N SER A 95 0.42 9.42 -18.95
CA SER A 95 -0.38 8.36 -18.30
C SER A 95 0.43 7.09 -18.06
N ALA A 96 1.39 6.76 -18.94
CA ALA A 96 2.32 5.66 -18.76
C ALA A 96 3.23 5.89 -17.53
N ILE A 97 3.68 7.13 -17.30
CA ILE A 97 4.46 7.50 -16.09
C ILE A 97 3.63 7.27 -14.82
N ARG A 98 2.34 7.62 -14.83
CA ARG A 98 1.42 7.30 -13.71
C ARG A 98 1.23 5.80 -13.54
N GLY A 99 1.12 5.06 -14.64
CA GLY A 99 1.04 3.60 -14.64
C GLY A 99 2.27 2.93 -14.02
N ILE A 100 3.48 3.38 -14.37
CA ILE A 100 4.74 2.86 -13.82
C ILE A 100 4.79 3.03 -12.29
N ARG A 101 4.33 4.17 -11.76
CA ARG A 101 4.23 4.38 -10.30
C ARG A 101 3.23 3.44 -9.63
N PHE A 102 2.12 3.14 -10.30
CA PHE A 102 1.14 2.17 -9.81
C PHE A 102 1.71 0.73 -9.81
N LEU A 103 2.48 0.36 -10.83
CA LEU A 103 3.17 -0.94 -10.90
C LEU A 103 4.19 -1.12 -9.77
N GLN A 104 4.86 -0.05 -9.35
CA GLN A 104 5.79 -0.08 -8.21
C GLN A 104 5.10 -0.47 -6.90
N ILE A 105 3.89 0.05 -6.65
CA ILE A 105 3.07 -0.31 -5.49
C ILE A 105 2.66 -1.80 -5.56
N LEU A 106 2.19 -2.24 -6.73
CA LEU A 106 1.83 -3.65 -6.96
C LEU A 106 3.01 -4.61 -6.77
N ARG A 107 4.23 -4.18 -7.09
CA ARG A 107 5.44 -4.98 -6.86
C ARG A 107 5.87 -5.03 -5.40
N MET A 108 5.68 -3.95 -4.63
CA MET A 108 5.90 -3.97 -3.18
C MET A 108 4.99 -5.02 -2.51
N LEU A 109 3.73 -5.10 -2.93
CA LEU A 109 2.80 -6.15 -2.49
C LEU A 109 3.33 -7.56 -2.78
N HIS A 110 4.01 -7.72 -3.91
CA HIS A 110 4.62 -8.97 -4.33
C HIS A 110 5.86 -9.37 -3.51
N VAL A 111 6.64 -8.43 -2.99
CA VAL A 111 7.76 -8.75 -2.07
C VAL A 111 7.26 -9.38 -0.77
N ASP A 112 6.03 -9.05 -0.36
CA ASP A 112 5.37 -9.66 0.80
C ASP A 112 4.78 -11.05 0.51
N ARG A 113 5.07 -11.66 -0.66
CA ARG A 113 4.48 -12.95 -1.10
C ARG A 113 4.77 -14.13 -0.16
N GLN A 114 5.69 -14.04 0.80
CA GLN A 114 5.82 -15.09 1.80
C GLN A 114 4.64 -15.12 2.79
N GLY A 115 3.92 -14.00 2.98
CA GLY A 115 2.77 -13.87 3.88
C GLY A 115 3.08 -14.28 5.32
N GLY A 116 4.35 -14.56 5.64
CA GLY A 116 4.84 -14.98 6.94
C GLY A 116 4.65 -13.84 7.93
N THR A 117 5.05 -12.63 7.53
CA THR A 117 4.86 -11.40 8.30
C THR A 117 3.38 -11.16 8.61
N TRP A 118 2.49 -11.21 7.61
CA TRP A 118 1.04 -11.04 7.83
C TRP A 118 0.43 -12.12 8.71
N ARG A 119 0.86 -13.37 8.56
CA ARG A 119 0.40 -14.48 9.41
C ARG A 119 0.91 -14.34 10.85
N LEU A 120 2.15 -13.91 11.04
CA LEU A 120 2.72 -13.65 12.37
C LEU A 120 2.02 -12.45 13.02
N LEU A 121 1.89 -11.34 12.31
CA LEU A 121 1.20 -10.14 12.77
C LEU A 121 -0.27 -10.45 13.10
N GLY A 122 -0.97 -11.17 12.22
CA GLY A 122 -2.32 -11.64 12.46
C GLY A 122 -2.44 -12.56 13.67
N SER A 123 -1.47 -13.46 13.88
CA SER A 123 -1.42 -14.33 15.06
C SER A 123 -1.27 -13.52 16.35
N VAL A 124 -0.35 -12.56 16.38
CA VAL A 124 -0.12 -11.69 17.55
C VAL A 124 -1.35 -10.83 17.84
N VAL A 125 -1.94 -10.21 16.81
CA VAL A 125 -3.16 -9.41 16.95
C VAL A 125 -4.32 -10.27 17.44
N PHE A 126 -4.46 -11.51 16.96
CA PHE A 126 -5.56 -12.38 17.38
C PHE A 126 -5.44 -12.79 18.86
N ILE A 127 -4.22 -13.03 19.34
CA ILE A 127 -3.93 -13.37 20.74
C ILE A 127 -4.25 -12.16 21.63
N HIS A 128 -3.79 -10.97 21.27
CA HIS A 128 -3.92 -9.75 22.08
C HIS A 128 -5.14 -8.89 21.71
N ARG A 129 -6.12 -9.43 20.97
CA ARG A 129 -7.24 -8.63 20.43
C ARG A 129 -8.03 -7.89 21.51
N GLN A 130 -8.18 -8.48 22.69
CA GLN A 130 -8.96 -7.87 23.78
C GLN A 130 -8.25 -6.62 24.31
N GLU A 131 -6.95 -6.73 24.57
CA GLU A 131 -6.12 -5.61 25.03
C GLU A 131 -6.03 -4.50 23.97
N LEU A 132 -5.88 -4.89 22.70
CA LEU A 132 -5.84 -3.97 21.56
C LEU A 132 -7.17 -3.19 21.40
N ILE A 133 -8.31 -3.88 21.50
CA ILE A 133 -9.63 -3.23 21.38
C ILE A 133 -9.88 -2.29 22.55
N THR A 134 -9.54 -2.70 23.78
CA THR A 134 -9.73 -1.85 24.97
C THR A 134 -8.87 -0.59 24.91
N THR A 135 -7.61 -0.69 24.52
CA THR A 135 -6.72 0.48 24.38
C THR A 135 -7.16 1.40 23.24
N LEU A 136 -7.56 0.85 22.09
CA LEU A 136 -8.13 1.61 20.98
C LEU A 136 -9.41 2.34 21.39
N TYR A 137 -10.31 1.66 22.13
CA TYR A 137 -11.56 2.24 22.60
C TYR A 137 -11.34 3.41 23.56
N ILE A 138 -10.48 3.24 24.57
CA ILE A 138 -10.16 4.31 25.53
C ILE A 138 -9.48 5.48 24.82
N GLY A 139 -8.54 5.20 23.91
CA GLY A 139 -7.88 6.24 23.11
C GLY A 139 -8.84 7.02 22.21
N PHE A 140 -9.75 6.32 21.53
CA PHE A 140 -10.74 6.96 20.66
C PHE A 140 -11.75 7.82 21.46
N LEU A 141 -12.19 7.31 22.62
CA LEU A 141 -13.10 8.03 23.51
C LEU A 141 -12.41 9.30 24.08
N GLY A 142 -11.15 9.18 24.52
CA GLY A 142 -10.34 10.33 24.95
C GLY A 142 -10.10 11.35 23.83
N LEU A 143 -9.87 10.90 22.60
CA LEU A 143 -9.70 11.76 21.43
C LEU A 143 -10.96 12.58 21.14
N ILE A 144 -12.15 11.95 21.17
CA ILE A 144 -13.43 12.64 20.99
C ILE A 144 -13.65 13.68 22.09
N PHE A 145 -13.45 13.31 23.36
CA PHE A 145 -13.63 14.24 24.48
C PHE A 145 -12.64 15.42 24.43
N SER A 146 -11.37 15.15 24.12
CA SER A 146 -10.35 16.19 23.98
C SER A 146 -10.66 17.14 22.82
N SER A 147 -11.03 16.61 21.66
CA SER A 147 -11.35 17.43 20.47
C SER A 147 -12.60 18.26 20.68
N TYR A 148 -13.62 17.70 21.36
CA TYR A 148 -14.83 18.44 21.73
C TYR A 148 -14.53 19.56 22.74
N PHE A 149 -13.67 19.31 23.74
CA PHE A 149 -13.30 20.33 24.72
C PHE A 149 -12.48 21.46 24.09
N VAL A 150 -11.52 21.14 23.22
CA VAL A 150 -10.76 22.14 22.45
C VAL A 150 -11.69 22.97 21.56
N TYR A 151 -12.59 22.33 20.82
CA TYR A 151 -13.59 23.02 20.00
C TYR A 151 -14.46 23.99 20.83
N LEU A 152 -14.87 23.59 22.03
CA LEU A 152 -15.64 24.47 22.92
C LEU A 152 -14.81 25.58 23.54
N ALA A 153 -13.52 25.35 23.82
CA ALA A 153 -12.63 26.37 24.37
C ALA A 153 -12.39 27.48 23.35
N GLU A 154 -12.06 27.12 22.11
CA GLU A 154 -11.80 28.09 21.04
C GLU A 154 -13.05 28.86 20.65
N LYS A 155 -14.18 28.15 20.49
CA LYS A 155 -15.47 28.79 20.18
C LYS A 155 -15.98 29.74 21.27
N LYS A 156 -15.48 29.59 22.51
CA LYS A 156 -15.85 30.45 23.64
C LYS A 156 -14.95 31.69 23.74
N ASP A 157 -13.71 31.60 23.26
CA ASP A 157 -12.77 32.72 23.22
C ASP A 157 -13.00 33.62 21.98
N ASP A 158 -13.57 33.10 20.88
CA ASP A 158 -13.95 33.84 19.65
C ASP A 158 -15.21 34.75 19.79
N GLU A 159 -15.76 34.96 20.99
CA GLU A 159 -16.85 35.95 21.19
C GLU A 159 -16.34 37.41 21.10
N ASP A 160 -15.02 37.65 21.16
CA ASP A 160 -14.37 38.96 21.03
C ASP A 160 -13.43 38.99 19.80
N GLU A 161 -13.93 39.60 18.71
CA GLU A 161 -13.22 40.04 17.49
C GLU A 161 -12.98 39.04 16.33
N GLU A 162 -13.28 39.54 15.14
CA GLU A 162 -13.25 38.89 13.82
C GLU A 162 -11.83 38.43 13.42
N GLU A 163 -11.44 37.19 13.72
CA GLU A 163 -10.45 36.46 12.92
C GLU A 163 -10.95 35.04 12.66
N ASP A 164 -10.70 34.55 11.44
CA ASP A 164 -11.14 33.26 10.90
C ASP A 164 -10.58 32.12 11.77
N GLY A 165 -11.32 31.73 12.82
CA GLY A 165 -10.87 30.75 13.82
C GLY A 165 -10.41 29.45 13.17
N ASP A 166 -9.24 28.96 13.58
CA ASP A 166 -8.51 27.81 12.99
C ASP A 166 -9.34 26.49 13.01
N PHE A 167 -10.50 26.49 13.67
CA PHE A 167 -11.44 25.37 13.80
C PHE A 167 -12.88 25.71 13.39
N SER A 168 -13.08 25.93 12.10
CA SER A 168 -14.41 26.18 11.50
C SER A 168 -15.41 25.03 11.72
N SER A 169 -14.91 23.80 11.85
CA SER A 169 -15.72 22.58 11.98
C SER A 169 -15.19 21.64 13.07
N TYR A 170 -16.10 20.87 13.69
CA TYR A 170 -15.72 19.75 14.57
C TYR A 170 -14.75 18.77 13.90
N ALA A 171 -14.79 18.66 12.57
CA ALA A 171 -13.85 17.86 11.79
C ALA A 171 -12.40 18.35 11.87
N ASP A 172 -12.19 19.67 11.95
CA ASP A 172 -10.85 20.28 12.03
C ASP A 172 -10.24 20.06 13.42
N ALA A 173 -11.06 20.21 14.47
CA ALA A 173 -10.65 19.93 15.85
C ALA A 173 -10.30 18.44 16.04
N LEU A 174 -11.06 17.55 15.38
CA LEU A 174 -10.80 16.11 15.39
C LEU A 174 -9.52 15.76 14.61
N TRP A 175 -9.25 16.40 13.48
CA TRP A 175 -7.99 16.26 12.76
C TRP A 175 -6.79 16.66 13.62
N TRP A 176 -6.86 17.82 14.29
CA TRP A 176 -5.82 18.29 15.20
C TRP A 176 -5.63 17.36 16.41
N GLY A 177 -6.72 16.86 16.99
CA GLY A 177 -6.69 15.86 18.06
C GLY A 177 -5.96 14.57 17.66
N VAL A 178 -6.13 14.08 16.41
CA VAL A 178 -5.40 12.91 15.88
C VAL A 178 -3.91 13.21 15.74
N VAL A 179 -3.54 14.37 15.17
CA VAL A 179 -2.14 14.77 14.97
C VAL A 179 -1.42 14.92 16.32
N CYS A 180 -2.05 15.60 17.27
CA CYS A 180 -1.50 15.85 18.60
C CYS A 180 -1.37 14.54 19.40
N SER A 181 -2.39 13.68 19.40
CA SER A 181 -2.34 12.37 20.10
C SER A 181 -1.24 11.47 19.56
N HIS A 182 -1.02 11.46 18.24
CA HIS A 182 0.07 10.69 17.63
C HIS A 182 1.45 11.25 17.99
N CYS A 183 1.60 12.57 18.01
CA CYS A 183 2.85 13.24 18.38
C CYS A 183 3.20 13.06 19.87
N LEU A 184 2.19 13.14 20.75
CA LEU A 184 2.34 12.93 22.19
C LEU A 184 2.74 11.49 22.51
N ALA A 185 2.16 10.51 21.82
CA ALA A 185 2.54 9.10 21.93
C ALA A 185 4.00 8.86 21.52
N LEU A 186 4.52 9.58 20.52
CA LEU A 186 5.93 9.50 20.11
C LEU A 186 6.87 10.18 21.11
N LEU A 187 6.45 11.26 21.78
CA LEU A 187 7.23 11.94 22.82
C LEU A 187 7.29 11.15 24.13
N TYR A 188 6.21 10.45 24.51
CA TYR A 188 6.18 9.61 25.72
C TYR A 188 6.93 8.28 25.56
N SER A 189 7.15 7.83 24.31
CA SER A 189 7.89 6.61 24.02
C SER A 189 9.42 6.81 23.91
N ARG A 190 9.93 8.04 24.12
CA ARG A 190 11.36 8.37 24.25
C ARG A 190 11.73 8.60 25.70
#